data_AF-A0A440L937-F1
#
_entry.id   AF-A0A440L937-F1
#
_cell.length_a   1.000
_cell.length_b   1.000
_cell.length_c   1.000
_cell.angle_alpha   90.00
_cell.angle_beta   90.00
_cell.angle_gamma   90.00
#
_symmetry.space_group_name_H-M   'P 1'
#
loop_
_entity.id
_entity.type
_entity.pdbx_description
1 polymer ?
#
loop_
_entity_poly.entity_id
_entity_poly.type
_entity_poly.pdbx_seq_one_letter_code
_entity_poly.pdbx_strand_id
1 'polypeptide(L)'
;MVHEIAYNSLQPASARPHEPARPGGRYDVEPLRLRPDESARDLALIKAVSSLGLSGTVFHLMKDIPDQYDGEYVVLIDAKIVVQFEMKRVDGASPEDVQIWFLAEYRREIGQRRYRILLDRAADAARAIISN
;
A
#
# COMPACT_ATOMS: atom_id res chain seq x y z
N MET A 1 -45.51 -51.09 -25.76
CA MET A 1 -45.49 -51.21 -24.28
C MET A 1 -44.30 -50.40 -23.81
N VAL A 2 -44.57 -49.27 -23.13
CA VAL A 2 -43.79 -48.51 -22.11
C VAL A 2 -42.24 -48.60 -22.15
N HIS A 3 -41.45 -47.52 -22.15
CA HIS A 3 -41.50 -46.33 -21.30
C HIS A 3 -40.82 -45.12 -21.97
N GLU A 4 -41.41 -43.95 -21.70
CA GLU A 4 -40.85 -42.61 -21.87
C GLU A 4 -39.96 -42.28 -20.66
N ILE A 5 -38.74 -41.74 -20.87
CA ILE A 5 -38.03 -40.93 -19.88
C ILE A 5 -37.38 -39.76 -20.62
N ALA A 6 -37.89 -38.57 -20.35
CA ALA A 6 -37.32 -37.29 -20.73
C ALA A 6 -36.00 -37.03 -20.00
N TYR A 7 -34.98 -36.57 -20.73
CA TYR A 7 -33.85 -35.85 -20.15
C TYR A 7 -33.86 -34.41 -20.67
N ASN A 8 -34.54 -33.55 -19.92
CA ASN A 8 -34.25 -32.13 -19.86
C ASN A 8 -32.99 -31.97 -19.02
N SER A 9 -31.96 -31.24 -19.48
CA SER A 9 -31.12 -30.36 -18.65
C SER A 9 -29.79 -29.95 -19.30
N LEU A 10 -29.57 -28.63 -19.25
CA LEU A 10 -28.31 -27.92 -19.09
C LEU A 10 -27.45 -27.72 -20.34
N GLN A 11 -27.74 -26.59 -20.99
CA GLN A 11 -26.73 -25.76 -21.64
C GLN A 11 -25.52 -25.59 -20.69
N PRO A 12 -24.27 -25.82 -21.11
CA PRO A 12 -23.15 -25.33 -20.34
C PRO A 12 -23.19 -23.80 -20.38
N ALA A 13 -23.38 -23.21 -19.20
CA ALA A 13 -23.31 -21.79 -18.94
C ALA A 13 -22.05 -21.22 -19.60
N SER A 14 -22.21 -20.11 -20.31
CA SER A 14 -21.11 -19.25 -20.74
C SER A 14 -20.12 -19.08 -19.59
N ALA A 15 -19.00 -19.78 -19.69
CA ALA A 15 -17.80 -19.37 -18.98
C ALA A 15 -17.47 -17.99 -19.53
N ARG A 16 -17.93 -16.96 -18.81
CA ARG A 16 -17.40 -15.61 -18.96
C ARG A 16 -15.88 -15.79 -18.90
N PRO A 17 -15.10 -15.35 -19.90
CA PRO A 17 -13.67 -15.34 -19.72
C PRO A 17 -13.43 -14.54 -18.44
N HIS A 18 -12.71 -15.14 -17.50
CA HIS A 18 -12.10 -14.39 -16.41
C HIS A 18 -11.38 -13.22 -17.08
N GLU A 19 -11.99 -12.03 -17.02
CA GLU A 19 -11.30 -10.80 -17.37
C GLU A 19 -10.05 -10.83 -16.48
N PRO A 20 -8.83 -10.90 -17.05
CA PRO A 20 -7.64 -10.77 -16.23
C PRO A 20 -7.81 -9.44 -15.49
N ALA A 21 -7.70 -9.47 -14.16
CA ALA A 21 -7.72 -8.27 -13.34
C ALA A 21 -6.84 -7.24 -14.07
N ARG A 22 -7.46 -6.17 -14.58
CA ARG A 22 -6.71 -5.13 -15.29
C ARG A 22 -5.60 -4.74 -14.32
N PRO A 23 -4.32 -4.81 -14.72
CA PRO A 23 -3.26 -4.41 -13.83
C PRO A 23 -3.61 -2.97 -13.45
N GLY A 24 -3.85 -2.79 -12.15
CA GLY A 24 -4.07 -1.51 -11.55
C GLY A 24 -3.09 -0.51 -12.15
N GLY A 25 -3.57 0.69 -12.49
CA GLY A 25 -2.76 1.66 -13.22
C GLY A 25 -1.40 1.82 -12.55
N ARG A 26 -0.37 2.25 -13.30
CA ARG A 26 1.02 2.45 -12.81
C ARG A 26 1.15 3.40 -11.58
N TYR A 27 0.04 3.85 -11.01
CA TYR A 27 -0.12 4.78 -9.92
C TYR A 27 -1.32 4.40 -9.02
N ASP A 28 -1.65 3.12 -8.90
CA ASP A 28 -2.64 2.64 -7.94
C ASP A 28 -2.04 2.69 -6.53
N VAL A 29 -2.79 3.29 -5.61
CA VAL A 29 -2.34 3.62 -4.26
C VAL A 29 -2.84 2.66 -3.19
N GLU A 30 -3.90 1.91 -3.48
CA GLU A 30 -4.44 0.89 -2.57
C GLU A 30 -3.39 -0.17 -2.17
N PRO A 31 -2.56 -0.71 -3.09
CA PRO A 31 -1.50 -1.64 -2.72
C PRO A 31 -0.38 -1.01 -1.87
N LEU A 32 -0.32 0.33 -1.80
CA LEU A 32 0.67 1.05 -0.99
C LEU A 32 0.20 1.24 0.45
N ARG A 33 -1.10 1.10 0.71
CA ARG A 33 -1.64 1.29 2.06
C ARG A 33 -1.15 0.16 2.96
N LEU A 34 -0.52 0.52 4.07
CA LEU A 34 -0.10 -0.45 5.07
C LEU A 34 -1.32 -1.01 5.82
N ARG A 35 -1.37 -2.33 5.93
CA ARG A 35 -2.47 -3.06 6.56
C ARG A 35 -1.93 -3.95 7.69
N PRO A 36 -1.89 -3.44 8.93
CA PRO A 36 -1.27 -4.15 10.06
C PRO A 36 -1.92 -5.50 10.36
N ASP A 37 -3.20 -5.67 10.04
CA ASP A 37 -3.95 -6.91 10.25
C ASP A 37 -3.72 -7.96 9.15
N GLU A 38 -3.19 -7.55 7.99
CA GLU A 38 -3.00 -8.42 6.82
C GLU A 38 -1.52 -8.77 6.59
N SER A 39 -0.58 -7.97 7.11
CA SER A 39 0.86 -8.11 6.85
C SER A 39 1.69 -7.82 8.11
N ALA A 40 2.45 -8.83 8.56
CA ALA A 40 3.39 -8.67 9.68
C ALA A 40 4.47 -7.61 9.39
N ARG A 41 4.86 -7.49 8.12
CA ARG A 41 5.78 -6.46 7.65
C ARG A 41 5.17 -5.06 7.81
N ASP A 42 3.92 -4.90 7.42
CA ASP A 42 3.21 -3.62 7.50
C ASP A 42 3.05 -3.20 8.96
N LEU A 43 2.71 -4.16 9.82
CA LEU A 43 2.68 -3.95 11.26
C LEU A 43 4.06 -3.53 11.81
N ALA A 44 5.14 -4.17 11.37
CA ALA A 44 6.50 -3.80 11.78
C ALA A 44 6.86 -2.37 11.35
N LEU A 45 6.51 -1.96 10.12
CA LEU A 45 6.73 -0.59 9.65
C LEU A 45 5.90 0.43 10.45
N ILE A 46 4.63 0.14 10.76
CA ILE A 46 3.79 1.01 11.59
C ILE A 46 4.37 1.12 13.01
N LYS A 47 4.85 0.02 13.59
CA LYS A 47 5.53 0.02 14.90
C LYS A 47 6.83 0.83 14.87
N ALA A 48 7.62 0.72 13.81
CA ALA A 48 8.84 1.51 13.64
C ALA A 48 8.51 3.01 13.61
N VAL A 49 7.52 3.41 12.80
CA VAL A 49 7.03 4.81 12.79
C VAL A 49 6.51 5.24 14.17
N SER A 50 5.78 4.37 14.86
CA SER A 50 5.27 4.64 16.21
C SER A 50 6.37 4.81 17.24
N SER A 51 7.48 4.07 17.13
CA SER A 51 8.64 4.19 18.02
C SER A 51 9.34 5.55 17.95
N LEU A 52 9.13 6.29 16.85
CA LEU A 52 9.61 7.66 16.66
C LEU A 52 8.69 8.71 17.30
N GLY A 53 7.62 8.29 17.99
CA GLY A 53 6.60 9.18 18.54
C GLY A 53 5.61 9.71 17.49
N LEU A 54 5.66 9.21 16.26
CA LEU A 54 4.72 9.57 15.20
C LEU A 54 3.51 8.63 15.25
N SER A 55 2.31 9.18 15.11
CA SER A 55 1.07 8.42 15.04
C SER A 55 0.20 8.91 13.90
N GLY A 56 -0.72 8.08 13.47
CA GLY A 56 -1.66 8.39 12.40
C GLY A 56 -2.69 7.29 12.21
N THR A 57 -3.65 7.56 11.34
CA THR A 57 -4.75 6.64 11.01
C THR A 57 -4.47 5.87 9.73
N VAL A 58 -3.86 6.53 8.74
CA VAL A 58 -3.60 5.99 7.42
C VAL A 58 -2.11 6.13 7.10
N PHE A 59 -1.49 4.99 6.77
CA PHE A 59 -0.08 4.89 6.40
C PHE A 59 0.05 4.35 4.98
N HIS A 60 0.81 5.04 4.14
CA HIS A 60 1.12 4.58 2.78
C HIS A 60 2.63 4.43 2.60
N LEU A 61 3.06 3.27 2.13
CA LEU A 61 4.45 2.97 1.78
C LEU A 61 4.76 3.51 0.38
N MET A 62 5.46 4.64 0.32
CA MET A 62 5.79 5.34 -0.91
C MET A 62 7.00 4.75 -1.64
N LYS A 63 7.93 4.18 -0.87
CA LYS A 63 9.19 3.62 -1.36
C LYS A 63 9.59 2.44 -0.47
N ASP A 64 10.02 1.38 -1.13
CA ASP A 64 10.57 0.17 -0.53
C ASP A 64 11.74 -0.27 -1.40
N ILE A 65 12.95 0.05 -0.98
CA ILE A 65 14.15 -0.49 -1.62
C ILE A 65 14.71 -1.58 -0.72
N PRO A 66 14.57 -2.86 -1.12
CA PRO A 66 15.27 -3.94 -0.45
C PRO A 66 16.77 -3.86 -0.71
N ASP A 67 17.56 -3.83 0.34
CA ASP A 67 18.94 -4.31 0.34
C ASP A 67 18.99 -5.69 1.03
N GLN A 68 20.10 -6.43 0.87
CA GLN A 68 20.23 -7.81 1.35
C GLN A 68 19.96 -7.98 2.86
N TYR A 69 20.15 -6.92 3.65
CA TYR A 69 19.98 -6.94 5.11
C TYR A 69 19.12 -5.78 5.63
N ASP A 70 19.17 -4.64 4.94
CA ASP A 70 18.49 -3.41 5.30
C ASP A 70 17.43 -3.05 4.27
N GLY A 71 16.42 -2.28 4.67
CA GLY A 71 15.46 -1.72 3.74
C GLY A 71 15.36 -0.22 3.94
N GLU A 72 15.36 0.52 2.84
CA GLU A 72 15.03 1.94 2.84
C GLU A 72 13.51 2.09 2.63
N TYR A 73 12.86 2.75 3.58
CA TYR A 73 11.41 2.94 3.58
C TYR A 73 11.06 4.43 3.58
N VAL A 74 10.03 4.79 2.80
CA VAL A 74 9.39 6.10 2.88
C VAL A 74 7.91 5.90 3.15
N VAL A 75 7.41 6.44 4.26
CA VAL A 75 6.02 6.29 4.69
C VAL A 75 5.33 7.65 4.78
N LEU A 76 4.18 7.79 4.11
CA LEU A 76 3.28 8.91 4.24
C LEU A 76 2.22 8.61 5.31
N ILE A 77 2.07 9.51 6.28
CA ILE A 77 1.13 9.43 7.39
C ILE A 77 0.07 10.52 7.24
N ASP A 78 -1.20 10.12 7.19
CA ASP A 78 -2.38 10.99 7.20
C ASP A 78 -2.38 12.14 6.18
N ALA A 79 -1.68 11.97 5.05
CA ALA A 79 -1.44 13.05 4.07
C ALA A 79 -0.77 14.32 4.64
N LYS A 80 -0.01 14.18 5.75
CA LYS A 80 0.57 15.30 6.49
C LYS A 80 2.08 15.18 6.68
N ILE A 81 2.55 14.01 7.12
CA ILE A 81 3.94 13.78 7.48
C ILE A 81 4.51 12.69 6.59
N VAL A 82 5.72 12.89 6.09
CA VAL A 82 6.51 11.86 5.41
C VAL A 82 7.70 11.54 6.28
N VAL A 83 7.90 10.26 6.55
CA VAL A 83 9.07 9.75 7.26
C VAL A 83 9.86 8.81 6.36
N GLN A 84 11.16 9.06 6.25
CA GLN A 84 12.12 8.18 5.60
C GLN A 84 13.05 7.61 6.66
N PHE A 85 13.35 6.32 6.57
CA PHE A 85 14.25 5.66 7.48
C PHE A 85 14.80 4.38 6.84
N GLU A 86 15.92 3.92 7.37
CA GLU A 86 16.45 2.60 7.09
C GLU A 86 16.12 1.67 8.25
N MET A 87 15.89 0.39 7.97
CA MET A 87 15.64 -0.58 9.01
C MET A 87 16.03 -1.98 8.56
N LYS A 88 16.74 -2.69 9.45
CA LYS A 88 17.04 -4.11 9.28
C LYS A 88 15.76 -4.91 9.10
N ARG A 89 15.80 -5.91 8.23
CA ARG A 89 14.67 -6.82 7.99
C ARG A 89 14.61 -7.95 9.02
N VAL A 90 14.71 -7.59 10.30
CA VAL A 90 14.61 -8.52 11.44
C VAL A 90 13.56 -8.02 12.42
N ASP A 91 12.90 -8.94 13.12
CA ASP A 91 11.88 -8.59 14.09
C ASP A 91 12.44 -7.72 15.21
N GLY A 92 11.74 -6.63 15.52
CA GLY A 92 12.14 -5.69 16.58
C GLY A 92 13.28 -4.75 16.22
N ALA A 93 13.68 -4.68 14.94
CA ALA A 93 14.63 -3.67 14.48
C ALA A 93 14.11 -2.24 14.73
N SER A 94 15.01 -1.37 15.16
CA SER A 94 14.74 0.06 15.29
C SER A 94 15.02 0.77 13.96
N PRO A 95 14.25 1.83 13.63
CA PRO A 95 14.57 2.68 12.49
C PRO A 95 15.87 3.46 12.71
N GLU A 96 16.70 3.53 11.67
CA GLU A 96 17.97 4.24 11.59
C GLU A 96 17.90 5.30 10.47
N ASP A 97 18.83 6.27 10.46
CA ASP A 97 18.92 7.35 9.47
C ASP A 97 17.59 8.07 9.17
N VAL A 98 16.87 8.38 10.25
CA VAL A 98 15.51 8.91 10.22
C VAL A 98 15.49 10.36 9.75
N GLN A 99 14.65 10.62 8.74
CA GLN A 99 14.34 11.96 8.27
C GLN A 99 12.82 12.16 8.20
N ILE A 100 12.36 13.30 8.70
CA ILE A 100 10.93 13.62 8.84
C ILE A 100 10.66 14.96 8.18
N TRP A 101 9.61 15.02 7.38
CA TRP A 101 9.17 16.24 6.70
C TRP A 101 7.66 16.39 6.76
N PHE A 102 7.20 17.63 6.68
CA PHE A 102 5.83 17.87 6.26
C PHE A 102 5.67 17.51 4.78
N LEU A 103 4.47 17.05 4.39
CA LEU A 103 4.16 16.65 3.03
C LEU A 103 4.56 17.73 2.01
N ALA A 104 4.29 19.01 2.31
CA ALA A 104 4.62 20.12 1.42
C ALA A 104 6.13 20.29 1.20
N GLU A 105 6.95 20.02 2.21
CA GLU A 105 8.41 20.11 2.15
C GLU A 105 8.98 18.94 1.37
N TYR A 106 8.59 17.71 1.72
CA TYR A 106 9.01 16.51 0.98
C TYR A 106 8.61 16.59 -0.50
N ARG A 107 7.40 17.09 -0.76
CA ARG A 107 6.88 17.35 -2.09
C ARG A 107 7.77 18.32 -2.88
N ARG A 108 8.35 19.34 -2.25
CA ARG A 108 9.31 20.26 -2.90
C ARG A 108 10.66 19.57 -3.14
N GLU A 109 11.16 18.83 -2.15
CA GLU A 109 12.44 18.12 -2.20
C GLU A 109 12.54 17.15 -3.39
N ILE A 110 11.51 16.32 -3.58
CA ILE A 110 11.50 15.33 -4.68
C ILE A 110 11.25 15.95 -6.08
N GLY A 111 10.86 17.22 -6.14
CA GLY A 111 10.54 17.94 -7.37
C GLY A 111 9.44 17.27 -8.22
N GLN A 112 9.66 17.27 -9.54
CA GLN A 112 8.75 16.72 -10.58
C GLN A 112 9.04 15.24 -10.93
N ARG A 113 9.76 14.51 -10.06
CA ARG A 113 10.16 13.11 -10.33
C ARG A 113 8.94 12.17 -10.32
N ARG A 114 9.10 10.95 -10.85
CA ARG A 114 8.03 9.92 -10.94
C ARG A 114 7.28 9.68 -9.63
N TYR A 115 7.96 9.80 -8.49
CA TYR A 115 7.38 9.62 -7.15
C TYR A 115 6.39 10.72 -6.74
N ARG A 116 6.39 11.88 -7.44
CA ARG A 116 5.48 12.99 -7.15
C ARG A 116 4.01 12.65 -7.42
N ILE A 117 3.72 12.02 -8.55
CA ILE A 117 2.34 11.62 -8.89
C ILE A 117 1.82 10.60 -7.88
N LEU A 118 2.67 9.66 -7.47
CA LEU A 118 2.32 8.65 -6.48
C LEU A 118 2.04 9.28 -5.12
N LEU A 119 2.90 10.21 -4.68
CA LEU A 119 2.74 10.94 -3.42
C LEU A 119 1.44 11.74 -3.39
N ASP A 120 1.15 12.48 -4.47
CA ASP A 120 -0.06 13.30 -4.57
C ASP A 120 -1.32 12.42 -4.50
N ARG A 121 -1.34 11.28 -5.22
CA ARG A 121 -2.47 10.33 -5.17
C ARG A 121 -2.62 9.66 -3.80
N ALA A 122 -1.53 9.27 -3.15
CA ALA A 122 -1.58 8.64 -1.83
C ALA A 122 -2.09 9.64 -0.78
N ALA A 123 -1.70 10.92 -0.91
CA ALA A 123 -2.23 11.99 -0.07
C ALA A 123 -3.74 12.19 -0.29
N ASP A 124 -4.22 12.19 -1.53
CA ASP A 124 -5.64 12.34 -1.82
C ASP A 124 -6.47 11.14 -1.31
N ALA A 125 -5.96 9.91 -1.48
CA ALA A 125 -6.59 8.72 -0.93
C ALA A 125 -6.65 8.73 0.61
N ALA A 126 -5.56 9.11 1.28
CA ALA A 126 -5.55 9.26 2.73
C ALA A 126 -6.56 10.32 3.21
N ARG A 127 -6.65 11.47 2.53
CA ARG A 127 -7.63 12.52 2.86
C ARG A 127 -9.07 12.04 2.70
N ALA A 128 -9.37 11.27 1.66
CA ALA A 128 -10.70 10.72 1.42
C ALA A 128 -11.15 9.79 2.55
N ILE A 129 -10.22 9.00 3.11
CA ILE A 129 -10.49 8.11 4.26
C ILE A 129 -10.68 8.92 5.54
N ILE A 130 -9.83 9.93 5.80
CA ILE A 130 -9.86 10.71 7.05
C ILE A 130 -11.10 11.62 7.13
N SER A 131 -11.59 12.06 5.98
CA SER A 131 -12.74 12.97 5.90
C SER A 131 -14.09 12.24 5.99
N ASN A 132 -14.06 10.91 6.13
CA ASN A 132 -15.23 10.03 6.18
C ASN A 132 -15.38 9.42 7.58
#